data_AF-A0A929J3P6-F1
#
_entry.id   AF-A0A929J3P6-F1
#
_cell.length_a   1.000
_cell.length_b   1.000
_cell.length_c   1.000
_cell.angle_alpha   90.00
_cell.angle_beta   90.00
_cell.angle_gamma   90.00
#
_symmetry.space_group_name_H-M   'P 1'
#
loop_
_entity.id
_entity.type
_entity.pdbx_description
1 polymer ?
#
loop_
_entity_poly.entity_id
_entity_poly.type
_entity_poly.pdbx_seq_one_letter_code
_entity_poly.pdbx_strand_id
1 'polypeptide(L)'
;MAKYNQNSRSVTILHTFPALEEKSALAGYAALIAGYGLSVPAPDYLCAIGTRHKRYDIGRWRIFTPRHKPDDSLRGHLTFALKYEGIDLAVLKALFVSIEAEAIIDIVRSEPTGAYSRRIWFLYEWLCDEELDVKDATQGNFVALINDALQYPGVARDSKRHRVRNNLPGTREFCPLIRRTEKLDRFIDMNLSQIAIDHIGKTHADLLSRAAAFLLLKDSKASYTIEGENPPHSRIERWGKIIGEAGQRKLSIEELEYLQNAVIADNRFVMPGCRVEGGFVGDHDRVTGMPMPVHI
;
A
#
# COMPACT_ATOMS: atom_id res chain seq x y z
N MET A 1 -15.34 30.55 6.55
CA MET A 1 -14.21 30.93 5.67
C MET A 1 -12.94 30.33 6.25
N ALA A 2 -12.56 29.13 5.79
CA ALA A 2 -11.32 28.50 6.19
C ALA A 2 -10.15 29.40 5.76
N LYS A 3 -9.33 29.84 6.72
CA LYS A 3 -8.08 30.57 6.44
C LYS A 3 -7.11 29.57 5.82
N TYR A 4 -7.13 29.48 4.49
CA TYR A 4 -5.99 28.97 3.75
C TYR A 4 -4.82 29.92 4.02
N ASN A 5 -3.82 29.45 4.77
CA ASN A 5 -2.57 30.19 4.91
C ASN A 5 -1.93 30.25 3.53
N GLN A 6 -1.98 31.41 2.89
CA GLN A 6 -1.23 31.69 1.67
C GLN A 6 0.25 31.41 1.92
N ASN A 7 0.69 30.21 1.58
CA ASN A 7 2.08 29.81 1.65
C ASN A 7 2.52 29.42 0.24
N SER A 8 2.60 30.43 -0.64
CA SER A 8 3.60 30.46 -1.71
C SER A 8 5.02 30.65 -1.16
N ARG A 9 5.33 30.04 -0.01
CA ARG A 9 6.63 30.11 0.62
C ARG A 9 7.60 29.27 -0.19
N SER A 10 8.60 29.94 -0.74
CA SER A 10 9.78 29.36 -1.34
C SER A 10 10.45 28.40 -0.35
N VAL A 11 10.41 27.11 -0.70
CA VAL A 11 11.26 26.01 -0.22
C VAL A 11 11.17 25.70 1.28
N THR A 12 10.20 24.86 1.66
CA THR A 12 10.35 23.99 2.85
C THR A 12 11.06 22.71 2.39
N ILE A 13 12.28 22.47 2.88
CA ILE A 13 12.99 21.21 2.64
C ILE A 13 12.17 20.09 3.29
N LEU A 14 11.51 19.27 2.48
CA LEU A 14 11.04 17.97 2.92
C LEU A 14 12.29 17.13 3.11
N HIS A 15 12.65 16.81 4.35
CA HIS A 15 13.98 16.32 4.77
C HIS A 15 14.55 15.13 3.95
N THR A 16 13.72 14.40 3.20
CA THR A 16 14.11 13.27 2.34
C THR A 16 14.13 13.56 0.84
N PHE A 17 13.90 14.80 0.42
CA PHE A 17 13.80 15.21 -0.99
C PHE A 17 14.87 16.26 -1.34
N PRO A 18 15.46 16.20 -2.55
CA PRO A 18 16.41 17.23 -2.98
C PRO A 18 15.71 18.59 -3.10
N ALA A 19 16.48 19.67 -2.96
CA ALA A 19 15.98 21.03 -3.13
C ALA A 19 15.40 21.22 -4.55
N LEU A 20 14.26 21.90 -4.64
CA LEU A 20 13.63 22.24 -5.91
C LEU A 20 14.32 23.44 -6.57
N GLU A 21 14.22 23.55 -7.90
CA GLU A 21 14.65 24.74 -8.64
C GLU A 21 13.96 26.00 -8.10
N GLU A 22 14.68 27.13 -8.10
CA GLU A 22 14.10 28.44 -7.78
C GLU A 22 12.83 28.70 -8.63
N LYS A 23 11.76 29.18 -7.97
CA LYS A 23 10.41 29.43 -8.54
C LYS A 23 9.52 28.21 -8.77
N SER A 24 9.92 27.01 -8.35
CA SER A 24 9.01 25.86 -8.30
C SER A 24 7.96 26.04 -7.19
N ALA A 25 6.73 25.62 -7.44
CA ALA A 25 5.64 25.64 -6.44
C ALA A 25 5.22 24.21 -6.08
N LEU A 26 4.96 23.93 -4.80
CA LEU A 26 4.50 22.61 -4.37
C LEU A 26 3.10 22.31 -4.93
N ALA A 27 2.83 21.04 -5.25
CA ALA A 27 1.51 20.60 -5.71
C ALA A 27 1.09 19.28 -5.03
N GLY A 28 -0.21 19.03 -5.02
CA GLY A 28 -0.81 17.84 -4.44
C GLY A 28 -0.31 17.51 -3.02
N TYR A 29 0.15 16.28 -2.81
CA TYR A 29 0.57 15.83 -1.47
C TYR A 29 1.72 16.66 -0.89
N ALA A 30 2.65 17.15 -1.73
CA ALA A 30 3.76 17.96 -1.24
C ALA A 30 3.28 19.26 -0.58
N ALA A 31 2.31 19.92 -1.21
CA ALA A 31 1.70 21.14 -0.70
C ALA A 31 0.84 20.88 0.54
N LEU A 32 0.12 19.75 0.58
CA LEU A 32 -0.70 19.35 1.72
C LEU A 32 0.16 19.02 2.95
N ILE A 33 1.23 18.24 2.77
CA ILE A 33 2.17 17.89 3.83
C ILE A 33 2.82 19.15 4.41
N ALA A 34 3.38 20.01 3.55
CA ALA A 34 4.05 21.22 4.00
C ALA A 34 3.06 22.25 4.58
N GLY A 35 1.88 22.40 3.97
CA GLY A 35 0.88 23.40 4.35
C GLY A 35 0.20 23.12 5.70
N TYR A 36 0.00 21.84 6.04
CA TYR A 36 -0.59 21.40 7.29
C TYR A 36 0.43 20.85 8.30
N GLY A 37 1.73 20.84 7.97
CA GLY A 37 2.78 20.34 8.86
C GLY A 37 2.62 18.85 9.20
N LEU A 38 2.21 18.04 8.23
CA LEU A 38 1.85 16.63 8.47
C LEU A 38 3.09 15.78 8.76
N SER A 39 3.02 14.97 9.82
CA SER A 39 4.03 13.96 10.15
C SER A 39 3.63 12.61 9.56
N VAL A 40 4.20 12.26 8.41
CA VAL A 40 3.85 11.06 7.63
C VAL A 40 5.09 10.36 7.10
N PRO A 41 5.05 9.04 6.84
CA PRO A 41 6.09 8.36 6.07
C PRO A 41 6.31 9.06 4.73
N ALA A 42 7.57 9.21 4.31
CA ALA A 42 7.91 9.92 3.09
C ALA A 42 7.32 9.22 1.86
N PRO A 43 6.40 9.87 1.09
CA PRO A 43 5.83 9.26 -0.10
C PRO A 43 6.91 8.92 -1.13
N ASP A 44 6.78 7.82 -1.86
CA ASP A 44 7.73 7.38 -2.92
C ASP A 44 8.17 8.49 -3.87
N TYR A 45 7.25 9.36 -4.28
CA TYR A 45 7.54 10.59 -5.01
C TYR A 45 6.57 11.68 -4.59
N LEU A 46 6.94 12.93 -4.87
CA LEU A 46 6.12 14.11 -4.64
C LEU A 46 6.09 15.00 -5.89
N CYS A 47 5.06 15.83 -6.00
CA CYS A 47 4.86 16.68 -7.16
C CYS A 47 5.12 18.16 -6.87
N ALA A 48 5.67 18.84 -7.87
CA ALA A 48 5.79 20.29 -7.90
C ALA A 48 5.45 20.83 -9.30
N ILE A 49 5.14 22.11 -9.38
CA ILE A 49 4.94 22.88 -10.61
C ILE A 49 6.23 23.63 -10.90
N GLY A 50 6.87 23.29 -12.00
CA GLY A 50 8.03 24.00 -12.51
C GLY A 50 7.63 25.13 -13.45
N THR A 51 8.62 25.89 -13.90
CA THR A 51 8.46 26.98 -14.89
C THR A 51 8.44 26.50 -16.34
N ARG A 52 8.98 25.30 -16.59
CA ARG A 52 9.12 24.73 -17.95
C ARG A 52 7.79 24.17 -18.45
N HIS A 53 7.55 24.27 -19.77
CA HIS A 53 6.37 23.70 -20.43
C HIS A 53 6.49 22.20 -20.77
N LYS A 54 7.42 21.48 -20.12
CA LYS A 54 7.61 20.03 -20.26
C LYS A 54 7.67 19.38 -18.87
N ARG A 55 7.09 18.18 -18.72
CA ARG A 55 7.23 17.38 -17.49
C ARG A 55 8.60 16.73 -17.42
N TYR A 56 9.16 16.63 -16.22
CA TYR A 56 10.44 15.98 -15.99
C TYR A 56 10.57 15.58 -14.52
N ASP A 57 11.51 14.69 -14.21
CA ASP A 57 11.73 14.19 -12.85
C ASP A 57 13.10 14.65 -12.32
N ILE A 58 13.18 14.96 -11.03
CA ILE A 58 14.43 15.22 -10.31
C ILE A 58 14.45 14.36 -9.04
N GLY A 59 15.20 13.25 -9.07
CA GLY A 59 15.20 12.30 -7.97
C GLY A 59 13.78 11.77 -7.70
N ARG A 60 13.25 12.05 -6.50
CA ARG A 60 11.88 11.68 -6.11
C ARG A 60 10.84 12.77 -6.42
N TRP A 61 11.22 13.86 -7.06
CA TRP A 61 10.26 14.86 -7.55
C TRP A 61 9.77 14.55 -8.94
N ARG A 62 8.46 14.71 -9.14
CA ARG A 62 7.83 14.81 -10.46
C ARG A 62 7.42 16.25 -10.72
N ILE A 63 8.03 16.87 -11.71
CA ILE A 63 7.81 18.28 -12.02
C ILE A 63 6.79 18.40 -13.16
N PHE A 64 5.67 19.04 -12.84
CA PHE A 64 4.59 19.34 -13.77
C PHE A 64 4.73 20.75 -14.35
N THR A 65 4.12 20.97 -15.49
CA THR A 65 4.16 22.26 -16.19
C THR A 65 3.14 23.24 -15.59
N PRO A 66 3.30 24.56 -15.81
CA PRO A 66 2.39 25.59 -15.26
C PRO A 66 0.90 25.36 -15.55
N ARG A 67 0.55 24.71 -16.68
CA ARG A 67 -0.85 24.40 -17.03
C ARG A 67 -1.53 23.41 -16.08
N HIS A 68 -0.76 22.67 -15.28
CA HIS A 68 -1.29 21.72 -14.30
C HIS A 68 -1.34 22.32 -12.90
N LYS A 69 -1.00 23.60 -12.74
CA LYS A 69 -1.00 24.25 -11.44
C LYS A 69 -2.40 24.13 -10.83
N PRO A 70 -2.54 23.51 -9.64
CA PRO A 70 -3.82 23.47 -8.96
C PRO A 70 -4.19 24.86 -8.45
N ASP A 71 -5.48 25.08 -8.22
CA ASP A 71 -5.92 26.19 -7.38
C ASP A 71 -5.27 26.04 -6.00
N ASP A 72 -4.84 27.16 -5.43
CA ASP A 72 -4.17 27.25 -4.13
C ASP A 72 -5.19 27.07 -2.99
N SER A 73 -5.75 25.87 -2.91
CA SER A 73 -6.86 25.50 -2.03
C SER A 73 -6.77 24.02 -1.66
N LEU A 74 -7.38 23.64 -0.53
CA LEU A 74 -7.46 22.24 -0.10
C LEU A 74 -8.03 21.34 -1.21
N ARG A 75 -9.15 21.75 -1.82
CA ARG A 75 -9.78 21.04 -2.95
C ARG A 75 -8.85 20.89 -4.14
N GLY A 76 -8.16 21.97 -4.53
CA GLY A 76 -7.27 22.00 -5.68
C GLY A 76 -6.12 21.02 -5.53
N HIS A 77 -5.46 21.03 -4.37
CA HIS A 77 -4.36 20.11 -4.09
C HIS A 77 -4.82 18.66 -3.90
N LEU A 78 -5.93 18.39 -3.20
CA LEU A 78 -6.50 17.03 -3.13
C LEU A 78 -6.87 16.48 -4.51
N THR A 79 -7.51 17.30 -5.34
CA THR A 79 -7.85 16.95 -6.72
C THR A 79 -6.61 16.63 -7.54
N PHE A 80 -5.56 17.46 -7.43
CA PHE A 80 -4.30 17.22 -8.11
C PHE A 80 -3.68 15.89 -7.67
N ALA A 81 -3.60 15.63 -6.36
CA ALA A 81 -3.00 14.43 -5.80
C ALA A 81 -3.73 13.17 -6.30
N LEU A 82 -5.06 13.12 -6.18
CA LEU A 82 -5.86 11.99 -6.66
C LEU A 82 -5.80 11.78 -8.18
N LYS A 83 -5.54 12.86 -8.94
CA LYS A 83 -5.46 12.80 -10.41
C LYS A 83 -4.10 12.35 -10.92
N TYR A 84 -3.01 12.74 -10.26
CA TYR A 84 -1.65 12.61 -10.81
C TYR A 84 -0.71 11.78 -9.93
N GLU A 85 -0.97 11.68 -8.63
CA GLU A 85 -0.13 10.95 -7.66
C GLU A 85 -0.76 9.61 -7.25
N GLY A 86 -2.09 9.52 -7.33
CA GLY A 86 -2.87 8.40 -6.82
C GLY A 86 -3.24 8.58 -5.36
N ILE A 87 -3.77 7.53 -4.74
CA ILE A 87 -4.19 7.53 -3.34
C ILE A 87 -2.98 7.22 -2.46
N ASP A 88 -2.75 8.06 -1.45
CA ASP A 88 -1.84 7.80 -0.35
C ASP A 88 -2.63 7.85 0.96
N LEU A 89 -2.97 6.68 1.51
CA LEU A 89 -3.86 6.59 2.67
C LEU A 89 -3.22 7.19 3.93
N ALA A 90 -1.89 7.12 4.08
CA ALA A 90 -1.20 7.68 5.23
C ALA A 90 -1.26 9.22 5.21
N VAL A 91 -0.97 9.82 4.04
CA VAL A 91 -1.06 11.28 3.87
C VAL A 91 -2.50 11.76 4.03
N LEU A 92 -3.46 11.09 3.40
CA LEU A 92 -4.87 11.47 3.48
C LEU A 92 -5.42 11.33 4.90
N LYS A 93 -5.09 10.25 5.63
CA LYS A 93 -5.54 10.08 7.01
C LYS A 93 -4.95 11.16 7.92
N ALA A 94 -3.65 11.44 7.81
CA ALA A 94 -3.00 12.49 8.59
C ALA A 94 -3.61 13.87 8.29
N LEU A 95 -3.89 14.16 7.02
CA LEU A 95 -4.57 15.39 6.62
C LEU A 95 -5.99 15.48 7.20
N PHE A 96 -6.82 14.45 7.04
CA PHE A 96 -8.22 14.49 7.47
C PHE A 96 -8.37 14.61 8.98
N VAL A 97 -7.45 14.05 9.77
CA VAL A 97 -7.41 14.25 11.23
C VAL A 97 -6.96 15.66 11.63
N SER A 98 -6.24 16.38 10.75
CA SER A 98 -5.73 17.74 11.02
C SER A 98 -6.67 18.88 10.63
N ILE A 99 -7.82 18.57 10.00
CA ILE A 99 -8.78 19.55 9.50
C ILE A 99 -10.17 19.30 10.06
N GLU A 100 -10.99 20.35 10.10
CA GLU A 100 -12.40 20.24 10.45
C GLU A 100 -13.20 19.56 9.32
N ALA A 101 -14.17 18.72 9.68
CA ALA A 101 -15.08 18.03 8.76
C ALA A 101 -15.78 19.00 7.78
N GLU A 102 -16.10 20.22 8.24
CA GLU A 102 -16.75 21.25 7.41
C GLU A 102 -15.94 21.59 6.15
N ALA A 103 -14.61 21.48 6.20
CA ALA A 103 -13.78 21.73 5.02
C ALA A 103 -14.03 20.71 3.90
N ILE A 104 -14.36 19.45 4.24
CA ILE A 104 -14.74 18.42 3.27
C ILE A 104 -16.18 18.60 2.84
N ILE A 105 -17.08 18.93 3.78
CA ILE A 105 -18.48 19.24 3.48
C ILE A 105 -18.58 20.37 2.43
N ASP A 106 -17.81 21.45 2.61
CA ASP A 106 -17.72 22.57 1.67
C ASP A 106 -17.27 22.11 0.27
N ILE A 107 -16.29 21.19 0.20
CA ILE A 107 -15.84 20.61 -1.07
C ILE A 107 -16.99 19.89 -1.77
N VAL A 108 -17.71 19.03 -1.05
CA VAL A 108 -18.81 18.24 -1.61
C VAL A 108 -19.96 19.13 -2.05
N ARG A 109 -20.36 20.10 -1.23
CA ARG A 109 -21.43 21.07 -1.56
C ARG A 109 -21.07 21.92 -2.77
N SER A 110 -19.80 22.27 -2.95
CA SER A 110 -19.35 23.09 -4.08
C SER A 110 -19.42 22.38 -5.44
N GLU A 111 -19.23 21.06 -5.46
CA GLU A 111 -19.28 20.26 -6.69
C GLU A 111 -19.87 18.86 -6.42
N PRO A 112 -21.19 18.75 -6.17
CA PRO A 112 -21.81 17.51 -5.67
C PRO A 112 -21.73 16.32 -6.64
N THR A 113 -21.72 16.60 -7.94
CA THR A 113 -21.61 15.57 -9.00
C THR A 113 -20.15 15.30 -9.40
N GLY A 114 -19.21 16.12 -8.92
CA GLY A 114 -17.79 16.08 -9.24
C GLY A 114 -17.15 14.75 -8.85
N ALA A 115 -16.38 14.16 -9.77
CA ALA A 115 -15.75 12.87 -9.53
C ALA A 115 -14.75 12.93 -8.35
N TYR A 116 -13.96 14.00 -8.28
CA TYR A 116 -12.97 14.17 -7.20
C TYR A 116 -13.60 14.52 -5.87
N SER A 117 -14.62 15.39 -5.85
CA SER A 117 -15.37 15.70 -4.62
C SER A 117 -15.98 14.44 -4.00
N ARG A 118 -16.58 13.56 -4.81
CA ARG A 118 -17.14 12.29 -4.33
C ARG A 118 -16.08 11.30 -3.87
N ARG A 119 -14.91 11.23 -4.52
CA ARG A 119 -13.76 10.44 -4.04
C ARG A 119 -13.24 10.96 -2.70
N ILE A 120 -13.06 12.27 -2.57
CA ILE A 120 -12.58 12.92 -1.34
C ILE A 120 -13.57 12.65 -0.20
N TRP A 121 -14.86 12.81 -0.46
CA TRP A 121 -15.93 12.50 0.49
C TRP A 121 -15.85 11.05 0.98
N PHE A 122 -15.83 10.09 0.04
CA PHE A 122 -15.70 8.68 0.38
C PHE A 122 -14.45 8.40 1.21
N LEU A 123 -13.30 8.96 0.80
CA LEU A 123 -12.04 8.74 1.50
C LEU A 123 -12.05 9.31 2.91
N TYR A 124 -12.69 10.46 3.13
CA TYR A 124 -12.85 11.01 4.48
C TYR A 124 -13.67 10.07 5.35
N GLU A 125 -14.91 9.74 4.95
CA GLU A 125 -15.79 8.89 5.78
C GLU A 125 -15.16 7.50 6.00
N TRP A 126 -14.51 6.96 4.96
CA TRP A 126 -13.84 5.66 5.05
C TRP A 126 -12.61 5.69 5.97
N LEU A 127 -11.74 6.70 5.88
CA LEU A 127 -10.54 6.77 6.72
C LEU A 127 -10.84 7.21 8.15
N CYS A 128 -11.83 8.08 8.36
CA CYS A 128 -12.20 8.62 9.66
C CYS A 128 -13.24 7.79 10.40
N ASP A 129 -13.94 6.89 9.71
CA ASP A 129 -15.09 6.15 10.26
C ASP A 129 -16.16 7.10 10.83
N GLU A 130 -16.37 8.22 10.14
CA GLU A 130 -17.29 9.29 10.52
C GLU A 130 -18.11 9.68 9.30
N GLU A 131 -19.44 9.61 9.42
CA GLU A 131 -20.36 10.05 8.38
C GLU A 131 -20.53 11.59 8.44
N LEU A 132 -20.31 12.27 7.32
CA LEU A 132 -20.46 13.72 7.23
C LEU A 132 -21.94 14.13 7.14
N ASP A 133 -22.28 15.33 7.62
CA ASP A 133 -23.63 15.91 7.43
C ASP A 133 -23.86 16.42 6.00
N VAL A 134 -23.90 15.47 5.07
CA VAL A 134 -24.15 15.64 3.65
C VAL A 134 -25.15 14.58 3.21
N LYS A 135 -26.17 14.98 2.45
CA LYS A 135 -27.14 14.03 1.88
C LYS A 135 -26.48 13.13 0.85
N ASP A 136 -26.91 11.89 0.79
CA ASP A 136 -26.54 10.91 -0.25
C ASP A 136 -26.59 11.53 -1.66
N ALA A 137 -25.57 11.24 -2.46
CA ALA A 137 -25.54 11.63 -3.86
C ALA A 137 -26.64 10.89 -4.63
N THR A 138 -27.58 11.66 -5.19
CA THR A 138 -28.68 11.15 -6.00
C THR A 138 -28.39 11.18 -7.50
N GLN A 139 -27.36 11.89 -7.94
CA GLN A 139 -27.02 12.14 -9.35
C GLN A 139 -25.55 11.82 -9.69
N GLY A 140 -25.27 11.64 -10.98
CA GLY A 140 -23.92 11.34 -11.51
C GLY A 140 -23.64 9.84 -11.67
N ASN A 141 -22.61 9.45 -12.40
CA ASN A 141 -22.24 8.03 -12.55
C ASN A 141 -21.40 7.54 -11.38
N PHE A 142 -21.35 6.22 -11.16
CA PHE A 142 -20.37 5.64 -10.24
C PHE A 142 -18.95 5.91 -10.73
N VAL A 143 -18.10 6.43 -9.86
CA VAL A 143 -16.68 6.71 -10.19
C VAL A 143 -15.79 5.72 -9.46
N ALA A 144 -14.85 5.09 -10.17
CA ALA A 144 -13.81 4.29 -9.53
C ALA A 144 -13.01 5.15 -8.55
N LEU A 145 -12.68 4.60 -7.38
CA LEU A 145 -11.93 5.32 -6.37
C LEU A 145 -10.45 5.43 -6.75
N ILE A 146 -9.78 4.28 -6.90
CA ILE A 146 -8.45 4.15 -7.48
C ILE A 146 -8.52 4.41 -8.99
N ASN A 147 -7.54 5.17 -9.47
CA ASN A 147 -7.20 5.27 -10.89
C ASN A 147 -6.27 4.10 -11.27
N ASP A 148 -6.75 3.20 -12.12
CA ASP A 148 -6.03 1.99 -12.57
C ASP A 148 -4.80 2.27 -13.44
N ALA A 149 -4.67 3.49 -13.95
CA ALA A 149 -3.45 3.96 -14.62
C ALA A 149 -2.32 4.28 -13.62
N LEU A 150 -2.64 4.51 -12.35
CA LEU A 150 -1.66 4.90 -11.32
C LEU A 150 -1.41 3.79 -10.30
N GLN A 151 -2.41 2.97 -9.99
CA GLN A 151 -2.35 1.96 -8.95
C GLN A 151 -3.19 0.73 -9.33
N TYR A 152 -2.79 -0.46 -8.87
CA TYR A 152 -3.57 -1.67 -9.14
C TYR A 152 -4.84 -1.69 -8.26
N PRO A 153 -6.03 -1.81 -8.86
CA PRO A 153 -7.28 -1.86 -8.11
C PRO A 153 -7.51 -3.27 -7.52
N GLY A 154 -8.27 -3.30 -6.42
CA GLY A 154 -8.83 -4.52 -5.85
C GLY A 154 -10.20 -4.89 -6.41
N VAL A 155 -10.84 -5.85 -5.75
CA VAL A 155 -12.24 -6.22 -6.02
C VAL A 155 -13.15 -5.07 -5.63
N ALA A 156 -13.91 -4.57 -6.61
CA ALA A 156 -14.72 -3.39 -6.46
C ALA A 156 -16.02 -3.64 -5.65
N ARG A 157 -16.37 -2.69 -4.77
CA ARG A 157 -17.63 -2.62 -4.03
C ARG A 157 -18.23 -1.22 -4.16
N ASP A 158 -19.51 -1.13 -4.49
CA ASP A 158 -20.15 0.16 -4.70
C ASP A 158 -20.59 0.79 -3.38
N SER A 159 -20.16 2.03 -3.12
CA SER A 159 -20.71 2.90 -2.08
C SER A 159 -21.80 3.79 -2.70
N LYS A 160 -23.06 3.45 -2.43
CA LYS A 160 -24.22 4.13 -3.02
C LYS A 160 -24.34 5.59 -2.59
N ARG A 161 -24.14 5.87 -1.30
CA ARG A 161 -24.15 7.22 -0.70
C ARG A 161 -23.25 8.20 -1.45
N HIS A 162 -22.04 7.77 -1.74
CA HIS A 162 -21.04 8.57 -2.45
C HIS A 162 -21.15 8.46 -3.97
N ARG A 163 -21.86 7.44 -4.46
CA ARG A 163 -21.77 6.95 -5.85
C ARG A 163 -20.32 6.72 -6.28
N VAL A 164 -19.54 6.08 -5.41
CA VAL A 164 -18.13 5.73 -5.63
C VAL A 164 -18.00 4.22 -5.68
N ARG A 165 -17.27 3.71 -6.66
CA ARG A 165 -16.86 2.30 -6.71
C ARG A 165 -15.57 2.15 -5.93
N ASN A 166 -15.67 1.67 -4.70
CA ASN A 166 -14.53 1.36 -3.86
C ASN A 166 -13.80 0.14 -4.41
N ASN A 167 -12.74 0.39 -5.17
CA ASN A 167 -11.82 -0.60 -5.71
C ASN A 167 -10.48 -0.59 -4.97
N LEU A 168 -10.47 -0.26 -3.67
CA LEU A 168 -9.30 -0.46 -2.81
C LEU A 168 -9.01 -1.98 -2.67
N PRO A 169 -7.73 -2.40 -2.61
CA PRO A 169 -7.31 -3.80 -2.48
C PRO A 169 -7.46 -4.40 -1.08
N GLY A 170 -8.06 -3.67 -0.13
CA GLY A 170 -8.25 -4.17 1.23
C GLY A 170 -9.33 -3.41 2.00
N THR A 171 -9.22 -3.47 3.32
CA THR A 171 -10.14 -2.85 4.28
C THR A 171 -9.47 -1.69 5.01
N ARG A 172 -10.17 -1.06 5.95
CA ARG A 172 -9.62 0.08 6.70
C ARG A 172 -8.47 -0.34 7.61
N GLU A 173 -8.56 -1.57 8.11
CA GLU A 173 -7.59 -2.20 8.98
C GLU A 173 -6.31 -2.57 8.21
N PHE A 174 -6.44 -2.93 6.93
CA PHE A 174 -5.30 -3.25 6.07
C PHE A 174 -5.66 -3.08 4.58
N CYS A 175 -5.05 -2.08 3.93
CA CYS A 175 -5.24 -1.81 2.50
C CYS A 175 -3.90 -1.58 1.79
N PRO A 176 -3.30 -2.64 1.20
CA PRO A 176 -2.00 -2.55 0.55
C PRO A 176 -2.12 -1.88 -0.82
N LEU A 177 -1.74 -0.61 -0.93
CA LEU A 177 -1.74 0.10 -2.20
C LEU A 177 -0.47 -0.17 -3.00
N ILE A 178 -0.63 -0.69 -4.22
CA ILE A 178 0.48 -0.99 -5.12
C ILE A 178 0.44 0.00 -6.28
N ARG A 179 1.52 0.75 -6.48
CA ARG A 179 1.67 1.65 -7.62
C ARG A 179 1.89 0.86 -8.90
N ARG A 180 1.23 1.29 -9.97
CA ARG A 180 1.39 0.71 -11.28
C ARG A 180 2.68 1.19 -11.91
N THR A 181 3.47 0.25 -12.45
CA THR A 181 4.72 0.55 -13.13
C THR A 181 4.85 -0.33 -14.36
N GLU A 182 5.54 0.15 -15.39
CA GLU A 182 5.85 -0.65 -16.59
C GLU A 182 6.62 -1.93 -16.26
N LYS A 183 7.42 -1.92 -15.18
CA LYS A 183 8.12 -3.12 -14.71
C LYS A 183 7.14 -4.18 -14.23
N LEU A 184 6.18 -3.79 -13.39
CA LEU A 184 5.17 -4.72 -12.87
C LEU A 184 4.23 -5.20 -13.96
N ASP A 185 3.77 -4.30 -14.84
CA ASP A 185 2.91 -4.66 -15.97
C ASP A 185 3.61 -5.71 -16.86
N ARG A 186 4.89 -5.51 -17.21
CA ARG A 186 5.65 -6.51 -17.97
C ARG A 186 5.71 -7.88 -17.29
N PHE A 187 5.92 -7.94 -15.98
CA PHE A 187 5.97 -9.22 -15.26
C PHE A 187 4.60 -9.89 -15.16
N ILE A 188 3.53 -9.11 -15.02
CA ILE A 188 2.15 -9.63 -15.05
C ILE A 188 1.84 -10.18 -16.45
N ASP A 189 2.19 -9.44 -17.49
CA ASP A 189 1.96 -9.81 -18.90
C ASP A 189 2.72 -11.07 -19.32
N MET A 190 3.85 -11.39 -18.67
CA MET A 190 4.54 -12.66 -18.89
C MET A 190 3.68 -13.88 -18.55
N ASN A 191 2.64 -13.71 -17.71
CA ASN A 191 1.68 -14.76 -17.34
C ASN A 191 2.35 -16.10 -17.00
N LEU A 192 3.41 -16.03 -16.18
CA LEU A 192 4.28 -17.17 -15.86
C LEU A 192 3.50 -18.35 -15.25
N SER A 193 2.42 -18.06 -14.52
CA SER A 193 1.52 -19.08 -13.98
C SER A 193 0.88 -19.92 -15.08
N GLN A 194 0.33 -19.27 -16.12
CA GLN A 194 -0.27 -20.00 -17.23
C GLN A 194 0.78 -20.77 -18.04
N ILE A 195 1.95 -20.16 -18.28
CA ILE A 195 3.08 -20.83 -18.94
C ILE A 195 3.47 -22.10 -18.15
N ALA A 196 3.58 -22.00 -16.83
CA ALA A 196 3.87 -23.15 -15.99
C ALA A 196 2.80 -24.24 -16.13
N ILE A 197 1.50 -23.89 -16.05
CA ILE A 197 0.39 -24.82 -16.24
C ILE A 197 0.47 -25.53 -17.61
N ASP A 198 0.72 -24.79 -18.68
CA ASP A 198 0.75 -25.33 -20.05
C ASP A 198 1.92 -26.31 -20.28
N HIS A 199 3.04 -26.10 -19.59
CA HIS A 199 4.19 -27.01 -19.64
C HIS A 199 4.05 -28.19 -18.68
N ILE A 200 3.52 -27.96 -17.48
CA ILE A 200 3.26 -28.98 -16.46
C ILE A 200 2.17 -29.95 -16.93
N GLY A 201 1.09 -29.47 -17.53
CA GLY A 201 -0.01 -30.32 -18.02
C GLY A 201 0.39 -31.36 -19.08
N LYS A 202 1.58 -31.20 -19.69
CA LYS A 202 2.18 -32.16 -20.64
C LYS A 202 3.09 -33.20 -19.97
N THR A 203 3.33 -33.06 -18.68
CA THR A 203 4.22 -33.91 -17.88
C THR A 203 3.39 -34.87 -17.04
N HIS A 204 3.80 -36.14 -16.94
CA HIS A 204 3.11 -37.12 -16.09
C HIS A 204 3.05 -36.65 -14.62
N ALA A 205 1.87 -36.78 -14.00
CA ALA A 205 1.61 -36.35 -12.62
C ALA A 205 2.61 -36.90 -11.60
N ASP A 206 3.10 -38.14 -11.79
CA ASP A 206 4.11 -38.76 -10.91
C ASP A 206 5.49 -38.07 -10.99
N LEU A 207 5.94 -37.66 -12.18
CA LEU A 207 7.20 -36.93 -12.34
C LEU A 207 7.11 -35.53 -11.74
N LEU A 208 5.95 -34.88 -11.88
CA LEU A 208 5.68 -33.57 -11.28
C LEU A 208 5.67 -33.63 -9.76
N SER A 209 5.00 -34.63 -9.17
CA SER A 209 4.95 -34.84 -7.73
C SER A 209 6.36 -35.04 -7.14
N ARG A 210 7.19 -35.86 -7.80
CA ARG A 210 8.59 -36.09 -7.39
C ARG A 210 9.46 -34.84 -7.55
N ALA A 211 9.32 -34.12 -8.65
CA ALA A 211 10.07 -32.88 -8.88
C ALA A 211 9.67 -31.79 -7.88
N ALA A 212 8.38 -31.63 -7.59
CA ALA A 212 7.87 -30.70 -6.58
C ALA A 212 8.39 -31.07 -5.19
N ALA A 213 8.29 -32.34 -4.79
CA ALA A 213 8.82 -32.80 -3.50
C ALA A 213 10.34 -32.54 -3.39
N PHE A 214 11.10 -32.77 -4.46
CA PHE A 214 12.54 -32.51 -4.49
C PHE A 214 12.89 -31.02 -4.42
N LEU A 215 12.18 -30.17 -5.17
CA LEU A 215 12.36 -28.72 -5.15
C LEU A 215 12.01 -28.15 -3.76
N LEU A 216 10.88 -28.58 -3.19
CA LEU A 216 10.46 -28.19 -1.84
C LEU A 216 11.46 -28.65 -0.78
N LEU A 217 12.01 -29.86 -0.89
CA LEU A 217 13.04 -30.36 0.01
C LEU A 217 14.31 -29.51 -0.06
N LYS A 218 14.72 -29.13 -1.29
CA LYS A 218 15.90 -28.26 -1.50
C LYS A 218 15.67 -26.85 -0.98
N ASP A 219 14.51 -26.27 -1.27
CA ASP A 219 14.14 -24.90 -0.85
C ASP A 219 13.98 -24.81 0.67
N SER A 220 13.39 -25.85 1.29
CA SER A 220 13.32 -25.98 2.75
C SER A 220 14.71 -26.07 3.36
N LYS A 221 15.59 -26.94 2.84
CA LYS A 221 16.98 -27.03 3.31
C LYS A 221 17.74 -25.71 3.15
N ALA A 222 17.53 -25.00 2.05
CA ALA A 222 18.13 -23.68 1.82
C ALA A 222 17.61 -22.64 2.82
N SER A 223 16.30 -22.60 3.07
CA SER A 223 15.67 -21.70 4.05
C SER A 223 16.20 -21.97 5.47
N TYR A 224 16.26 -23.23 5.91
CA TYR A 224 16.85 -23.58 7.20
C TYR A 224 18.34 -23.24 7.28
N THR A 225 19.08 -23.38 6.19
CA THR A 225 20.51 -23.01 6.14
C THR A 225 20.71 -21.49 6.28
N ILE A 226 19.81 -20.69 5.70
CA ILE A 226 19.80 -19.22 5.83
C ILE A 226 19.51 -18.81 7.29
N GLU A 227 18.58 -19.50 7.94
CA GLU A 227 18.23 -19.29 9.36
C GLU A 227 19.22 -19.96 10.35
N GLY A 228 20.28 -20.62 9.84
CA GLY A 228 21.28 -21.33 10.67
C GLY A 228 20.73 -22.58 11.38
N GLU A 229 19.56 -23.06 11.01
CA GLU A 229 18.91 -24.22 11.60
C GLU A 229 19.33 -25.52 10.91
N ASN A 230 19.56 -26.58 11.69
CA ASN A 230 19.68 -27.96 11.19
C ASN A 230 18.53 -28.80 11.75
N PRO A 231 17.30 -28.63 11.22
CA PRO A 231 16.15 -29.35 11.75
C PRO A 231 16.26 -30.86 11.47
N PRO A 232 15.71 -31.70 12.36
CA PRO A 232 15.68 -33.15 12.15
C PRO A 232 14.88 -33.50 10.89
N HIS A 233 15.26 -34.59 10.21
CA HIS A 233 14.66 -35.06 8.95
C HIS A 233 13.11 -35.17 9.02
N SER A 234 12.58 -35.52 10.19
CA SER A 234 11.15 -35.61 10.47
C SER A 234 10.40 -34.28 10.36
N ARG A 235 11.03 -33.14 10.67
CA ARG A 235 10.42 -31.81 10.48
C ARG A 235 10.33 -31.47 8.99
N ILE A 236 11.35 -31.84 8.21
CA ILE A 236 11.41 -31.62 6.76
C ILE A 236 10.33 -32.46 6.05
N GLU A 237 10.12 -33.71 6.47
CA GLU A 237 9.05 -34.57 5.92
C GLU A 237 7.64 -34.02 6.24
N ARG A 238 7.41 -33.58 7.49
CA ARG A 238 6.12 -32.96 7.88
C ARG A 238 5.84 -31.70 7.08
N TRP A 239 6.86 -30.85 6.89
CA TRP A 239 6.76 -29.67 6.04
C TRP A 239 6.38 -30.04 4.60
N GLY A 240 7.07 -31.02 3.99
CA GLY A 240 6.77 -31.48 2.63
C GLY A 240 5.34 -31.98 2.47
N LYS A 241 4.82 -32.74 3.46
CA LYS A 241 3.43 -33.19 3.47
C LYS A 241 2.44 -32.01 3.51
N ILE A 242 2.69 -31.05 4.39
CA ILE A 242 1.83 -29.88 4.59
C ILE A 242 1.79 -29.00 3.34
N ILE A 243 2.92 -28.76 2.68
CA ILE A 243 2.94 -27.99 1.43
C ILE A 243 2.13 -28.69 0.33
N GLY A 244 2.10 -30.03 0.32
CA GLY A 244 1.23 -30.80 -0.59
C GLY A 244 -0.27 -30.57 -0.36
N GLU A 245 -0.66 -30.09 0.82
CA GLU A 245 -2.04 -29.73 1.18
C GLU A 245 -2.36 -28.25 0.90
N ALA A 246 -1.39 -27.47 0.40
CA ALA A 246 -1.56 -26.04 0.16
C ALA A 246 -2.72 -25.74 -0.81
N GLY A 247 -3.55 -24.76 -0.46
CA GLY A 247 -4.71 -24.34 -1.25
C GLY A 247 -5.96 -25.22 -1.09
N GLN A 248 -5.90 -26.32 -0.34
CA GLN A 248 -7.08 -27.17 -0.08
C GLN A 248 -8.01 -26.60 1.00
N ARG A 249 -7.47 -25.78 1.90
CA ARG A 249 -8.19 -25.16 3.01
C ARG A 249 -8.10 -23.65 2.94
N LYS A 250 -9.14 -22.97 3.41
CA LYS A 250 -9.12 -21.50 3.54
C LYS A 250 -8.15 -21.11 4.64
N LEU A 251 -7.43 -20.01 4.43
CA LEU A 251 -6.58 -19.43 5.46
C LEU A 251 -7.47 -18.88 6.60
N SER A 252 -7.18 -19.32 7.81
CA SER A 252 -7.74 -18.80 9.06
C SER A 252 -6.69 -18.89 10.17
N ILE A 253 -6.94 -18.28 11.32
CA ILE A 253 -6.01 -18.38 12.47
C ILE A 253 -5.90 -19.85 12.90
N GLU A 254 -7.02 -20.56 12.96
CA GLU A 254 -7.07 -21.98 13.35
C GLU A 254 -6.29 -22.87 12.36
N GLU A 255 -6.38 -22.59 11.06
CA GLU A 255 -5.58 -23.31 10.06
C GLU A 255 -4.09 -22.98 10.21
N LEU A 256 -3.71 -21.72 10.43
CA LEU A 256 -2.30 -21.35 10.67
C LEU A 256 -1.73 -22.03 11.93
N GLU A 257 -2.52 -22.12 13.00
CA GLU A 257 -2.15 -22.82 14.24
C GLU A 257 -2.04 -24.33 14.03
N TYR A 258 -2.96 -24.93 13.27
CA TYR A 258 -2.87 -26.33 12.88
C TYR A 258 -1.57 -26.60 12.09
N LEU A 259 -1.27 -25.78 11.09
CA LEU A 259 -0.06 -25.90 10.27
C LEU A 259 1.19 -25.74 11.13
N GLN A 260 1.20 -24.76 12.06
CA GLN A 260 2.30 -24.54 12.99
C GLN A 260 2.56 -25.78 13.85
N ASN A 261 1.53 -26.34 14.48
CA ASN A 261 1.63 -27.54 15.31
C ASN A 261 2.08 -28.77 14.50
N ALA A 262 1.63 -28.87 13.25
CA ALA A 262 2.01 -29.97 12.38
C ALA A 262 3.51 -29.91 11.98
N VAL A 263 4.09 -28.71 11.86
CA VAL A 263 5.53 -28.53 11.57
C VAL A 263 6.37 -28.64 12.86
N ILE A 264 6.00 -27.86 13.88
CA ILE A 264 6.70 -27.70 15.15
C ILE A 264 6.02 -28.60 16.19
N ALA A 265 6.55 -29.82 16.32
CA ALA A 265 6.01 -30.81 17.25
C ALA A 265 6.46 -30.61 18.71
N ASP A 266 7.53 -29.84 18.94
CA ASP A 266 8.07 -29.60 20.28
C ASP A 266 7.77 -28.16 20.72
N ASN A 267 6.80 -28.04 21.62
CA ASN A 267 6.32 -26.76 22.15
C ASN A 267 6.92 -26.41 23.51
N ARG A 268 7.97 -27.12 23.97
CA ARG A 268 8.60 -26.86 25.29
C ARG A 268 9.19 -25.46 25.42
N PHE A 269 9.58 -24.85 24.30
CA PHE A 269 10.16 -23.51 24.23
C PHE A 269 9.42 -22.59 23.24
N VAL A 270 8.27 -23.03 22.73
CA VAL A 270 7.49 -22.30 21.72
C VAL A 270 6.04 -22.25 22.17
N MET A 271 5.49 -21.05 22.30
CA MET A 271 4.05 -20.88 22.45
C MET A 271 3.40 -20.96 21.07
N PRO A 272 2.55 -21.97 20.81
CA PRO A 272 1.78 -22.04 19.58
C PRO A 272 0.74 -20.91 19.55
N GLY A 273 0.34 -20.49 18.35
CA GLY A 273 -0.59 -19.37 18.16
C GLY A 273 0.06 -18.11 17.60
N CYS A 274 -0.80 -17.11 17.39
CA CYS A 274 -0.35 -15.76 17.08
C CYS A 274 0.45 -15.19 18.26
N ARG A 275 1.62 -14.61 17.98
CA ARG A 275 2.46 -14.02 19.01
C ARG A 275 1.78 -12.77 19.60
N VAL A 276 1.75 -12.68 20.93
CA VAL A 276 1.20 -11.53 21.68
C VAL A 276 2.28 -10.66 22.34
N GLU A 277 3.54 -11.09 22.27
CA GLU A 277 4.70 -10.38 22.81
C GLU A 277 5.67 -9.99 21.68
N GLY A 278 6.52 -8.99 21.89
CA GLY A 278 7.62 -8.70 20.97
C GLY A 278 8.67 -9.82 21.00
N GLY A 279 9.37 -10.06 19.90
CA GLY A 279 10.56 -10.90 19.91
C GLY A 279 11.62 -10.34 18.98
N PHE A 280 12.87 -10.49 19.37
CA PHE A 280 14.01 -10.06 18.58
C PHE A 280 14.59 -11.25 17.81
N VAL A 281 14.89 -11.02 16.53
CA VAL A 281 15.57 -11.98 15.66
C VAL A 281 16.88 -11.32 15.24
N GLY A 282 18.00 -11.85 15.73
CA GLY A 282 19.33 -11.30 15.51
C GLY A 282 20.31 -11.72 16.61
N ASP A 283 21.55 -11.30 16.46
CA ASP A 283 22.58 -11.55 17.47
C ASP A 283 22.36 -10.65 18.69
N HIS A 284 22.62 -11.18 19.88
CA HIS A 284 22.75 -10.36 21.08
C HIS A 284 24.23 -10.15 21.38
N ASP A 285 24.57 -8.95 21.83
CA ASP A 285 25.90 -8.66 22.34
C ASP A 285 26.19 -9.62 23.51
N ARG A 286 27.32 -10.34 23.43
CA ARG A 286 27.65 -11.44 24.37
C ARG A 286 27.90 -10.97 25.80
N VAL A 287 28.16 -9.68 26.00
CA VAL A 287 28.52 -9.11 27.32
C VAL A 287 27.30 -8.46 27.96
N THR A 288 26.51 -7.75 27.17
CA THR A 288 25.38 -6.93 27.65
C THR A 288 24.04 -7.61 27.47
N GLY A 289 23.95 -8.64 26.62
CA GLY A 289 22.70 -9.30 26.26
C GLY A 289 21.74 -8.39 25.48
N MET A 290 22.22 -7.24 24.97
CA MET A 290 21.39 -6.33 24.19
C MET A 290 21.29 -6.79 22.73
N PRO A 291 20.11 -6.63 22.09
CA PRO A 291 19.93 -6.94 20.68
C PRO A 291 20.88 -6.11 19.81
N MET A 292 21.63 -6.75 18.92
CA MET A 292 22.47 -6.10 17.91
C MET A 292 21.70 -6.03 16.58
N PRO A 293 21.21 -4.85 16.16
CA PRO A 293 20.50 -4.72 14.90
C PRO A 293 21.46 -5.00 13.74
N VAL A 294 21.18 -6.01 12.93
CA VAL A 294 22.01 -6.39 11.75
C VAL A 294 21.66 -5.51 10.53
N HIS A 295 20.49 -4.87 10.54
CA HIS A 295 20.06 -3.93 9.52
C HIS A 295 19.38 -2.70 10.15
N ILE A 296 19.83 -1.49 9.76
CA ILE A 296 19.19 -0.20 10.00
C ILE A 296 18.59 0.28 8.68
#